data_AF-A0A7J8DSD4-F1
#
_entry.id   AF-A0A7J8DSD4-F1
#
_cell.length_a   1.000
_cell.length_b   1.000
_cell.length_c   1.000
_cell.angle_alpha   90.00
_cell.angle_beta   90.00
_cell.angle_gamma   90.00
#
_symmetry.space_group_name_H-M   'P 1'
#
loop_
_entity.id
_entity.type
_entity.pdbx_description
1 polymer ?
#
loop_
_entity_poly.entity_id
_entity_poly.type
_entity_poly.pdbx_seq_one_letter_code
_entity_poly.pdbx_strand_id
1 'polypeptide(L)'
;MRWFLAWTLAVVTAAAAGSALATEGKKCLAVYQPEAPTNFTLAGCVSTRVYRPKYCGVCTDDRCCIPYKSKTISVPFQCPDGPGFSRQVLWVNACFCNLSCRNPNDIFADLEPYPDFSEIAN
;
A
#
# COMPACT_ATOMS: atom_id res chain seq x y z
N MET A 1 -8.07 -44.20 50.36
CA MET A 1 -7.93 -42.80 50.81
C MET A 1 -6.83 -42.16 49.95
N ARG A 2 -7.04 -41.89 48.65
CA ARG A 2 -7.95 -40.87 48.10
C ARG A 2 -7.79 -39.52 48.83
N TRP A 3 -6.56 -39.02 48.83
CA TRP A 3 -6.29 -37.61 49.08
C TRP A 3 -6.63 -36.85 47.80
N PHE A 4 -7.88 -36.39 47.79
CA PHE A 4 -8.34 -35.32 46.94
C PHE A 4 -7.51 -34.05 47.21
N LEU A 5 -7.44 -33.16 46.21
CA LEU A 5 -6.96 -31.77 46.27
C LEU A 5 -5.51 -31.52 45.83
N ALA A 6 -5.29 -31.59 44.51
CA ALA A 6 -4.36 -30.68 43.83
C ALA A 6 -5.01 -30.18 42.52
N TRP A 7 -6.30 -29.83 42.60
CA TRP A 7 -6.98 -28.99 41.63
C TRP A 7 -6.94 -27.57 42.19
N THR A 8 -5.96 -26.77 41.75
CA THR A 8 -5.99 -25.30 41.62
C THR A 8 -4.56 -24.78 41.58
N LEU A 9 -4.09 -24.37 40.39
CA LEU A 9 -3.27 -23.18 40.13
C LEU A 9 -2.93 -23.12 38.64
N ALA A 10 -3.57 -22.15 37.94
CA ALA A 10 -3.13 -21.45 36.72
C ALA A 10 -2.80 -22.32 35.48
N VAL A 11 -3.62 -22.44 34.43
CA VAL A 11 -4.25 -21.43 33.57
C VAL A 11 -3.26 -20.32 33.14
N VAL A 12 -3.07 -20.24 31.81
CA VAL A 12 -2.36 -19.22 31.00
C VAL A 12 -0.85 -19.44 30.74
N THR A 13 -0.54 -20.13 29.64
CA THR A 13 0.30 -19.56 28.57
C THR A 13 -0.17 -20.13 27.24
N ALA A 14 -0.91 -19.30 26.52
CA ALA A 14 -1.27 -19.50 25.13
C ALA A 14 -0.11 -19.01 24.25
N ALA A 15 0.28 -19.82 23.27
CA ALA A 15 0.67 -19.33 21.95
C ALA A 15 0.58 -20.52 20.98
N ALA A 16 -0.52 -20.52 20.22
CA ALA A 16 -0.75 -21.46 19.14
C ALA A 16 0.40 -21.39 18.14
N ALA A 17 0.85 -22.57 17.71
CA ALA A 17 1.64 -22.75 16.51
C ALA A 17 0.82 -22.26 15.30
N GLY A 18 1.00 -20.98 14.96
CA GLY A 18 0.60 -20.42 13.69
C GLY A 18 1.77 -20.53 12.72
N SER A 19 2.08 -21.74 12.27
CA SER A 19 2.85 -21.91 11.05
C SER A 19 2.01 -21.31 9.93
N ALA A 20 2.29 -20.06 9.57
CA ALA A 20 1.80 -19.46 8.36
C ALA A 20 2.21 -20.40 7.22
N LEU A 21 1.24 -21.16 6.74
CA LEU A 21 1.38 -22.01 5.58
C LEU A 21 1.61 -21.06 4.40
N ALA A 22 2.88 -20.75 4.14
CA ALA A 22 3.31 -20.11 2.91
C ALA A 22 2.97 -21.08 1.79
N THR A 23 1.83 -20.85 1.13
CA THR A 23 1.51 -21.52 -0.12
C THR A 23 2.49 -21.03 -1.18
N GLU A 24 3.38 -21.93 -1.59
CA GLU A 24 4.19 -21.75 -2.79
C GLU A 24 3.29 -21.37 -3.97
N GLY A 25 3.71 -20.34 -4.73
CA GLY A 25 3.38 -20.26 -6.15
C GLY A 25 2.37 -19.21 -6.64
N LYS A 26 2.04 -18.15 -5.89
CA LYS A 26 1.26 -17.01 -6.44
C LYS A 26 1.81 -15.65 -5.99
N LYS A 27 2.91 -15.22 -6.60
CA LYS A 27 3.57 -13.94 -6.32
C LYS A 27 2.96 -12.82 -7.17
N CYS A 28 1.76 -12.43 -6.77
CA CYS A 28 1.27 -11.06 -6.57
C CYS A 28 -0.19 -11.14 -6.13
N LEU A 29 -0.48 -11.00 -4.84
CA LEU A 29 -1.84 -11.15 -4.31
C LEU A 29 -2.28 -10.18 -3.20
N ALA A 30 -1.42 -9.41 -2.55
CA ALA A 30 -1.90 -8.53 -1.47
C ALA A 30 -1.14 -7.22 -1.49
N VAL A 31 -1.91 -6.17 -1.73
CA VAL A 31 -1.58 -4.81 -1.33
C VAL A 31 -0.85 -4.84 0.02
N TYR A 32 0.36 -4.30 0.08
CA TYR A 32 1.06 -4.11 1.34
C TYR A 32 0.33 -3.03 2.14
N GLN A 33 -0.15 -3.40 3.32
CA GLN A 33 -0.71 -2.45 4.26
C GLN A 33 0.21 -2.41 5.48
N PRO A 34 0.72 -1.23 5.88
CA PRO A 34 1.54 -1.09 7.08
C PRO A 34 0.83 -1.68 8.30
N GLU A 35 1.60 -2.22 9.24
CA GLU A 35 1.05 -2.79 10.48
C GLU A 35 0.39 -1.71 11.36
N ALA A 36 1.00 -0.53 11.41
CA ALA A 36 0.50 0.62 12.15
C ALA A 36 -0.06 1.71 11.20
N PRO A 37 -1.17 2.38 11.57
CA PRO A 37 -1.59 3.60 10.90
C PRO A 37 -0.59 4.73 11.17
N THR A 38 -0.31 5.54 10.15
CA THR A 38 0.70 6.62 10.20
C THR A 38 0.14 7.90 9.64
N ASN A 39 0.68 9.04 10.06
CA ASN A 39 0.37 10.32 9.44
C ASN A 39 1.13 10.47 8.12
N PHE A 40 0.50 11.13 7.15
CA PHE A 40 1.20 11.59 5.96
C PHE A 40 2.02 12.83 6.27
N THR A 41 3.18 12.94 5.63
CA THR A 41 4.05 14.11 5.71
C THR A 41 4.25 14.68 4.31
N LEU A 42 4.08 16.00 4.17
CA LEU A 42 4.26 16.68 2.90
C LEU A 42 4.81 18.08 3.16
N ALA A 43 5.99 18.38 2.59
CA ALA A 43 6.64 19.69 2.70
C ALA A 43 6.77 20.22 4.15
N GLY A 44 7.06 19.33 5.11
CA GLY A 44 7.17 19.69 6.53
C GLY A 44 5.84 19.80 7.28
N CYS A 45 4.70 19.59 6.61
CA CYS A 45 3.38 19.56 7.21
C CYS A 45 2.91 18.11 7.43
N VAL A 46 2.03 17.90 8.42
CA VAL A 46 1.57 16.57 8.84
C VAL A 46 0.05 16.47 8.67
N SER A 47 -0.45 15.32 8.24
CA SER A 47 -1.89 15.11 8.12
C SER A 47 -2.58 15.21 9.48
N THR A 48 -3.78 15.79 9.52
CA THR A 48 -4.54 15.93 10.78
C THR A 48 -5.11 14.60 11.28
N ARG A 49 -5.21 13.60 10.39
CA ARG A 49 -5.68 12.25 10.68
C ARG A 49 -4.58 11.25 10.39
N VAL A 50 -4.60 10.15 11.14
CA VAL A 50 -3.79 8.97 10.83
C VAL A 50 -4.46 8.16 9.72
N TYR A 51 -3.65 7.67 8.80
CA TYR A 51 -4.12 6.88 7.67
C TYR A 51 -3.41 5.53 7.65
N ARG A 52 -4.08 4.52 7.09
CA ARG A 52 -3.48 3.20 6.86
C ARG A 52 -3.49 2.87 5.37
N PRO A 53 -2.69 3.60 4.57
CA PRO A 53 -2.66 3.45 3.13
C PRO A 53 -2.21 2.05 2.73
N LYS A 54 -2.58 1.74 1.51
CA LYS A 54 -2.42 0.47 0.85
C LYS A 54 -1.43 0.69 -0.29
N TYR A 55 -0.42 -0.15 -0.43
CA TYR A 55 0.65 -0.01 -1.42
C TYR A 55 0.78 -1.25 -2.29
N CYS A 56 1.21 -1.11 -3.53
CA CYS A 56 1.49 -2.26 -4.39
C CYS A 56 2.87 -2.85 -4.05
N GLY A 57 2.94 -4.19 -3.97
CA GLY A 57 4.18 -4.93 -3.72
C GLY A 57 4.92 -5.28 -5.00
N VAL A 58 5.65 -6.41 -4.99
CA VAL A 58 6.40 -6.91 -6.16
C VAL A 58 5.86 -8.29 -6.56
N CYS A 59 5.75 -8.53 -7.86
CA CYS A 59 5.41 -9.85 -8.40
C CYS A 59 6.70 -10.60 -8.72
N THR A 60 6.71 -11.93 -8.72
CA THR A 60 7.98 -12.67 -8.93
C THR A 60 8.10 -13.43 -10.22
N ASP A 61 7.20 -13.14 -11.17
CA ASP A 61 7.22 -13.74 -12.49
C ASP A 61 7.61 -12.67 -13.54
N ASP A 62 8.54 -11.77 -13.18
CA ASP A 62 8.97 -10.60 -13.98
C ASP A 62 7.84 -9.63 -14.40
N ARG A 63 6.70 -9.67 -13.70
CA ARG A 63 5.55 -8.79 -13.91
C ARG A 63 5.61 -7.57 -13.01
N CYS A 64 5.08 -6.44 -13.48
CA CYS A 64 4.90 -5.25 -12.65
C CYS A 64 3.60 -5.30 -11.86
N CYS A 65 3.68 -4.98 -10.57
CA CYS A 65 2.50 -4.80 -9.73
C CYS A 65 2.00 -3.37 -9.84
N ILE A 66 0.88 -3.17 -10.54
CA ILE A 66 0.31 -1.84 -10.78
C ILE A 66 -1.02 -1.67 -10.04
N PRO A 67 -1.37 -0.44 -9.61
CA PRO A 67 -2.66 -0.18 -8.98
C PRO A 67 -3.78 -0.38 -10.01
N TYR A 68 -4.69 -1.31 -9.75
CA TYR A 68 -5.81 -1.64 -10.64
C TYR A 68 -7.10 -0.94 -10.20
N LYS A 69 -7.34 -0.85 -8.89
CA LYS A 69 -8.46 -0.10 -8.32
C LYS A 69 -7.92 0.92 -7.33
N SER A 70 -8.09 2.19 -7.63
CA SER A 70 -7.73 3.31 -6.77
C SER A 70 -8.88 4.32 -6.69
N LYS A 71 -8.83 5.17 -5.67
CA LYS A 71 -9.70 6.34 -5.52
C LYS A 71 -8.84 7.52 -5.13
N THR A 72 -9.25 8.72 -5.49
CA THR A 72 -8.57 9.92 -5.01
C THR A 72 -9.29 10.43 -3.78
N ILE A 73 -8.55 10.61 -2.68
CA ILE A 73 -9.11 11.13 -1.42
C ILE A 73 -8.50 12.50 -1.11
N SER A 74 -9.29 13.36 -0.46
CA SER A 74 -8.81 14.64 0.05
C SER A 74 -8.23 14.44 1.45
N VAL A 75 -6.95 14.72 1.63
CA VAL A 75 -6.21 14.62 2.89
C VAL A 75 -5.91 16.03 3.40
N PRO A 76 -6.46 16.44 4.55
CA PRO A 76 -6.10 17.69 5.21
C PRO A 76 -4.74 17.58 5.94
N PHE A 77 -3.90 18.58 5.75
CA PHE A 77 -2.59 18.77 6.35
C PHE A 77 -2.57 20.01 7.24
N GLN A 78 -1.85 19.92 8.35
CA GLN A 78 -1.57 21.02 9.26
C GLN A 78 -0.07 21.25 9.30
N CYS A 79 0.33 22.51 9.15
CA CYS A 79 1.72 22.95 9.24
C CYS A 79 1.98 23.60 10.61
N PRO A 80 3.21 23.52 11.14
CA PRO A 80 3.56 24.17 12.41
C PRO A 80 3.49 25.70 12.33
N ASP A 81 3.97 26.29 11.23
CA ASP A 81 4.12 27.74 11.06
C ASP A 81 3.22 28.32 9.95
N GLY A 82 2.13 27.63 9.59
CA GLY A 82 1.31 28.03 8.44
C GLY A 82 -0.13 27.52 8.46
N PRO A 83 -0.97 28.06 7.55
CA PRO A 83 -2.35 27.60 7.41
C PRO A 83 -2.38 26.14 6.94
N GLY A 84 -3.38 25.39 7.41
CA GLY A 84 -3.65 24.06 6.92
C GLY A 84 -4.14 24.07 5.47
N PHE A 85 -3.88 22.99 4.74
CA PHE A 85 -4.32 22.82 3.36
C PHE A 85 -4.75 21.38 3.09
N SER A 86 -5.54 21.16 2.04
CA SER A 86 -5.95 19.81 1.64
C SER A 86 -5.29 19.41 0.33
N ARG A 87 -4.84 18.15 0.23
CA ARG A 87 -4.29 17.57 -1.00
C ARG A 87 -5.03 16.31 -1.42
N GLN A 88 -5.16 16.16 -2.73
CA GLN A 88 -5.67 14.96 -3.35
C GLN A 88 -4.54 13.91 -3.37
N VAL A 89 -4.79 12.78 -2.71
CA VAL A 89 -3.85 11.66 -2.61
C VAL A 89 -4.49 10.41 -3.22
N LEU A 90 -3.68 9.65 -3.96
CA LEU A 90 -4.09 8.39 -4.55
C LEU A 90 -4.23 7.31 -3.47
N TRP A 91 -5.44 6.79 -3.29
CA TRP A 91 -5.78 5.74 -2.35
C TRP A 91 -5.97 4.40 -3.06
N VAL A 92 -4.98 3.51 -2.94
CA VAL A 92 -5.03 2.20 -3.60
C VAL A 92 -5.95 1.25 -2.84
N ASN A 93 -6.82 0.56 -3.57
CA ASN A 93 -7.70 -0.49 -3.01
C ASN A 93 -7.25 -1.89 -3.41
N ALA A 94 -6.80 -2.06 -4.65
CA ALA A 94 -6.31 -3.32 -5.19
C ALA A 94 -5.22 -3.10 -6.24
N CYS A 95 -4.27 -4.04 -6.32
CA CYS A 95 -3.22 -4.10 -7.34
C CYS A 95 -3.34 -5.39 -8.15
N PHE A 96 -2.76 -5.40 -9.35
CA PHE A 96 -2.73 -6.56 -10.23
C PHE A 96 -1.36 -6.66 -10.94
N CYS A 97 -0.93 -7.87 -11.28
CA CYS A 97 0.31 -8.07 -12.05
C CYS A 97 0.03 -7.95 -13.53
N ASN A 98 0.70 -7.00 -14.17
CA ASN A 98 0.68 -6.89 -15.61
C ASN A 98 2.06 -7.16 -16.21
N LEU A 99 2.08 -7.73 -17.42
CA LEU A 99 3.30 -7.84 -18.24
C LEU A 99 3.68 -6.47 -18.83
N SER A 100 2.70 -5.59 -19.06
CA SER A 100 2.95 -4.21 -19.46
C SER A 100 3.28 -3.36 -18.24
N CYS A 101 4.57 -3.15 -18.04
CA CYS A 101 5.12 -2.26 -17.03
C CYS A 101 5.10 -0.82 -17.54
N ARG A 102 4.36 0.06 -16.86
CA ARG A 102 4.53 1.51 -17.05
C ARG A 102 5.63 1.98 -16.11
N ASN A 103 6.66 2.62 -16.63
CA ASN A 103 7.73 3.16 -15.79
C ASN A 103 7.16 4.34 -14.97
N PRO A 104 7.08 4.25 -13.63
CA PRO A 104 6.54 5.34 -12.82
C PRO A 104 7.41 6.59 -12.83
N ASN A 105 8.68 6.48 -13.25
CA ASN A 105 9.58 7.63 -13.42
C ASN A 105 9.46 8.27 -14.81
N ASP A 106 8.83 7.59 -15.77
CA ASP A 106 8.62 8.12 -17.11
C ASP A 106 7.28 8.85 -17.17
N ILE A 107 7.30 10.11 -16.72
CA ILE A 107 6.14 11.01 -16.76
C ILE A 107 5.68 11.35 -18.19
N PHE A 108 6.49 11.01 -19.20
CA PHE A 108 6.22 11.30 -20.61
C PHE A 108 5.66 10.10 -21.37
N ALA A 109 5.63 8.90 -20.76
CA ALA A 109 5.10 7.69 -21.40
C ALA A 109 3.64 7.80 -21.86
N ASP A 110 2.85 8.68 -21.24
CA ASP A 110 1.45 8.94 -21.59
C ASP A 110 1.26 10.11 -22.58
N LEU A 111 2.33 10.84 -22.94
CA LEU A 111 2.23 11.90 -23.95
C LEU A 111 2.31 11.26 -25.34
N GLU A 112 1.30 11.51 -26.17
CA GLU A 112 1.41 11.23 -27.60
C GLU A 112 2.59 12.02 -28.17
N PRO A 113 3.48 11.40 -28.96
CA PRO A 113 4.51 12.12 -29.68
C PRO A 113 3.84 13.22 -30.50
N TYR A 114 4.21 14.47 -30.26
CA TYR A 114 3.76 15.55 -31.13
C TYR A 114 4.33 15.27 -32.52
N PRO A 115 3.50 15.19 -33.58
CA PRO A 115 3.99 14.93 -34.92
C PRO A 115 4.97 16.04 -35.31
N ASP A 116 6.14 15.65 -35.81
CA ASP A 116 7.10 16.61 -36.32
C ASP A 116 6.46 17.37 -37.50
N PHE A 117 6.60 18.70 -37.52
CA PHE A 117 6.01 19.57 -38.54
C PHE A 117 6.47 19.21 -39.97
N SER A 118 7.53 18.41 -40.09
CA SER A 118 8.04 17.86 -41.33
C SER A 118 7.13 16.80 -41.98
N GLU A 119 6.23 16.15 -41.23
CA GLU A 119 5.28 15.14 -41.76
C GLU A 119 3.93 15.75 -42.21
N ILE A 120 3.63 17.00 -41.83
CA ILE A 120 2.37 17.69 -42.17
C ILE A 120 2.47 18.35 -43.56
N ALA A 121 3.68 18.40 -44.15
CA ALA A 121 3.97 19.13 -45.38
C ALA A 121 4.16 18.24 -46.63
N ASN A 122 3.79 16.95 -46.60
CA ASN A 122 3.89 16.07 -47.77
C ASN A 122 2.56 15.42 -48.16
#